data_AF-A0A837IPV1-F1
#
_entry.id   AF-A0A837IPV1-F1
#
_cell.length_a   1.000
_cell.length_b   1.000
_cell.length_c   1.000
_cell.angle_alpha   90.00
_cell.angle_beta   90.00
_cell.angle_gamma   90.00
#
_symmetry.space_group_name_H-M   'P 1'
#
loop_
_entity.id
_entity.type
_entity.pdbx_description
1 polymer ?
#
loop_
_entity_poly.entity_id
_entity_poly.type
_entity_poly.pdbx_seq_one_letter_code
_entity_poly.pdbx_strand_id
1 'polypeptide(L)' 'MELDQRYIEDCFIKYAKVDMRSDVSSKQVLTTPGQKKLALIVCDDLKKLGGEAWNF' A
#
# COMPACT_ATOMS: atom_id res chain seq x y z
N MET A 1 -3.62 -9.02 -23.32
CA MET A 1 -3.49 -9.29 -21.87
C MET A 1 -4.73 -8.71 -21.23
N GLU A 2 -5.59 -9.57 -20.70
CA GLU A 2 -6.80 -9.12 -20.01
C GLU A 2 -6.41 -8.81 -18.55
N LEU A 3 -6.85 -7.65 -18.05
CA LEU A 3 -6.62 -7.30 -16.64
C LEU A 3 -7.63 -8.07 -15.79
N ASP A 4 -7.15 -8.73 -14.73
CA ASP A 4 -8.05 -9.36 -13.76
C ASP A 4 -8.74 -8.27 -12.94
N GLN A 5 -9.94 -7.89 -13.38
CA GLN A 5 -10.74 -6.85 -12.75
C GLN A 5 -11.06 -7.18 -11.29
N ARG A 6 -11.35 -8.44 -10.96
CA ARG A 6 -11.68 -8.86 -9.59
C ARG A 6 -10.49 -8.68 -8.68
N TYR A 7 -9.30 -9.08 -9.15
CA TYR A 7 -8.07 -8.87 -8.41
C TYR A 7 -7.82 -7.38 -8.11
N ILE A 8 -8.04 -6.50 -9.09
CA ILE A 8 -7.86 -5.05 -8.91
C ILE A 8 -8.86 -4.49 -7.88
N GLU A 9 -10.13 -4.89 -7.95
CA GLU A 9 -11.18 -4.49 -7.01
C GLU A 9 -10.87 -4.96 -5.58
N ASP A 10 -10.43 -6.21 -5.42
CA ASP A 10 -10.03 -6.77 -4.12
C ASP A 10 -8.84 -6.01 -3.52
N CYS A 11 -7.84 -5.70 -4.35
CA CYS A 11 -6.71 -4.85 -3.94
C CYS A 11 -7.18 -3.46 -3.51
N PHE A 12 -8.07 -2.81 -4.27
CA PHE A 12 -8.60 -1.49 -3.94
C PHE A 12 -9.33 -1.51 -2.59
N ILE A 13 -10.25 -2.45 -2.38
CA ILE A 13 -11.00 -2.60 -1.13
C ILE A 13 -10.05 -2.89 0.04
N LYS A 14 -9.03 -3.73 -0.16
CA LYS A 14 -8.02 -4.05 0.86
C LYS A 14 -7.26 -2.79 1.29
N TYR A 15 -6.77 -2.00 0.34
CA TYR A 15 -5.93 -0.83 0.62
C TYR A 15 -6.73 0.35 1.18
N ALA A 16 -7.95 0.56 0.69
CA ALA A 16 -8.84 1.65 1.14
C ALA A 16 -9.26 1.53 2.62
N LYS A 17 -9.12 0.34 3.23
CA LYS A 17 -9.38 0.11 4.66
C LYS A 17 -8.29 0.66 5.57
N VAL A 18 -7.15 1.10 5.04
CA VAL A 18 -6.06 1.68 5.83
C VAL A 18 -6.23 3.19 5.90
N ASP A 19 -6.28 3.74 7.11
CA ASP A 19 -6.28 5.19 7.29
C ASP A 19 -4.93 5.78 6.86
N MET A 20 -4.95 6.51 5.76
CA MET A 20 -3.77 7.10 5.11
C MET A 20 -3.66 8.60 5.35
N ARG A 21 -4.55 9.19 6.16
CA ARG A 21 -4.58 10.63 6.37
C ARG A 21 -3.22 11.12 6.86
N SER A 22 -2.66 12.09 6.14
CA SER A 22 -1.37 12.68 6.51
C SER A 22 -1.50 13.57 7.74
N ASP A 23 -0.44 13.61 8.54
CA ASP A 23 -0.27 14.55 9.64
C ASP A 23 0.67 15.67 9.21
N VAL A 24 0.11 16.87 9.02
CA VAL A 24 0.84 18.07 8.59
C VAL A 24 1.84 18.58 9.62
N SER A 25 1.71 18.16 10.88
CA SER A 25 2.63 18.54 11.95
C SER A 25 3.87 17.63 12.01
N SER A 26 3.81 16.46 11.37
CA SER A 26 4.91 15.50 11.34
C SER A 26 6.01 15.94 10.37
N LYS A 27 7.27 15.80 10.80
CA LYS A 27 8.46 16.01 9.95
C LYS A 27 8.94 14.72 9.27
N GLN A 28 8.24 13.60 9.48
CA GLN A 28 8.60 12.31 8.88
C GLN A 28 7.99 12.17 7.48
N VAL A 29 8.70 11.48 6.58
CA VAL A 29 8.22 11.21 5.20
C VAL A 29 6.95 10.34 5.21
N LEU A 30 6.85 9.41 6.17
CA LEU A 30 5.62 8.71 6.52
C LEU A 30 5.05 9.36 7.77
N THR A 31 4.23 10.39 7.54
CA THR A 31 3.67 11.24 8.59
C THR A 31 2.81 10.49 9.60
N THR A 32 2.22 9.35 9.23
CA THR A 32 1.37 8.54 10.12
C THR A 32 1.66 7.04 10.08
N PRO A 33 1.35 6.27 11.14
CA PRO A 33 1.53 4.82 11.18
C PRO A 33 0.76 4.07 10.08
N GLY A 34 -0.40 4.57 9.67
CA GLY A 34 -1.21 3.97 8.61
C GLY A 34 -0.50 3.98 7.25
N GLN A 35 0.26 5.05 6.96
CA GLN A 35 1.10 5.14 5.76
C GLN A 35 2.18 4.06 5.74
N LYS A 36 2.86 3.84 6.88
CA LYS A 36 3.83 2.76 7.02
C LYS A 36 3.17 1.38 6.87
N LYS A 37 1.98 1.20 7.45
CA LYS A 37 1.23 -0.05 7.35
C LYS A 37 0.84 -0.37 5.91
N LEU A 38 0.30 0.59 5.16
CA LEU A 38 -0.08 0.37 3.76
C LEU A 38 1.16 0.08 2.90
N ALA A 39 2.26 0.81 3.11
CA ALA A 39 3.51 0.57 2.38
C ALA A 39 4.02 -0.87 2.54
N LEU A 40 4.00 -1.41 3.77
CA LEU A 40 4.39 -2.80 4.03
C LEU A 40 3.46 -3.80 3.33
N ILE A 41 2.14 -3.58 3.38
CA ILE A 41 1.15 -4.44 2.70
C ILE A 41 1.42 -4.49 1.20
N VAL A 42 1.63 -3.32 0.58
CA VAL A 42 1.90 -3.22 -0.86
C VAL A 42 3.24 -3.89 -1.21
N CYS A 43 4.29 -3.70 -0.40
CA CYS A 43 5.57 -4.39 -0.63
C CYS A 43 5.43 -5.91 -0.59
N ASP A 44 4.69 -6.45 0.37
CA ASP A 44 4.49 -7.89 0.46
C ASP A 44 3.66 -8.44 -0.72
N ASP A 45 2.67 -7.68 -1.18
CA ASP A 45 1.87 -8.07 -2.34
C ASP A 45 2.69 -8.00 -3.63
N LEU A 46 3.54 -6.98 -3.80
CA LEU A 46 4.46 -6.88 -4.94
C LEU A 46 5.47 -8.03 -4.98
N LYS A 47 6.04 -8.42 -3.82
CA LYS A 47 6.93 -9.57 -3.73
C LYS A 47 6.25 -10.87 -4.16
N LYS A 48 4.98 -11.08 -3.78
CA LYS A 48 4.21 -12.27 -4.19
C LYS A 48 3.94 -12.32 -5.68
N LEU A 49 3.86 -11.17 -6.34
CA LEU A 49 3.72 -11.05 -7.78
C LEU A 49 5.06 -11.21 -8.53
N GLY A 50 6.17 -11.43 -7.83
CA GLY A 50 7.51 -11.53 -8.41
C GLY A 50 8.17 -10.19 -8.72
N GLY A 51 7.60 -9.08 -8.24
CA GLY A 51 8.21 -7.75 -8.34
C GLY A 51 9.26 -7.52 -7.26
N GLU A 52 10.32 -6.78 -7.57
CA GLU A 52 11.21 -6.23 -6.55
C GLU A 52 10.46 -5.13 -5.79
N ALA A 53 10.11 -5.39 -4.53
CA ALA A 53 9.52 -4.38 -3.68
C ALA A 53 10.62 -3.47 -3.11
N TRP A 54 10.39 -2.16 -3.16
CA TRP A 54 11.30 -1.15 -2.62
C TRP A 54 11.49 -1.37 -1.11
N ASN A 55 12.75 -1.38 -0.65
CA ASN A 55 13.05 -1.39 0.78
C ASN A 55 12.87 0.05 1.31
N PHE A 56 11.95 0.23 2.25
CA PHE A 56 11.66 1.49 2.94
C PHE A 56 12.50 1.65 4.21
#